data_AF-A0A7Y2ESZ4-F1
#
_entry.id   AF-A0A7Y2ESZ4-F1
#
_cell.length_a   1.000
_cell.length_b   1.000
_cell.length_c   1.000
_cell.angle_alpha   90.00
_cell.angle_beta   90.00
_cell.angle_gamma   90.00
#
_symmetry.space_group_name_H-M   'P 1'
#
loop_
_entity.id
_entity.type
_entity.pdbx_description
1 polymer ?
#
loop_
_entity_poly.entity_id
_entity_poly.type
_entity_poly.pdbx_seq_one_letter_code
_entity_poly.pdbx_strand_id
1 'polypeptide(L)' 'RAIIESVINMAHALKLRVVAEGVETNEQLAQLSGLGCDEVQGYLI' A
#
# COMPACT_ATOMS: atom_id res chain seq x y z
N ARG A 1 8.40 -1.41 -7.34
CA ARG A 1 8.16 -0.22 -6.48
C ARG A 1 7.54 0.95 -7.23
N ALA A 2 8.17 1.49 -8.29
CA ALA A 2 7.69 2.71 -8.97
C ALA A 2 6.20 2.72 -9.37
N ILE A 3 5.65 1.60 -9.86
CA ILE A 3 4.23 1.50 -10.22
C ILE A 3 3.33 1.64 -8.97
N ILE A 4 3.65 0.91 -7.90
CA ILE A 4 2.87 0.94 -6.64
C ILE A 4 2.87 2.36 -6.07
N GLU A 5 4.04 2.98 -5.99
CA GLU A 5 4.18 4.37 -5.53
C GLU A 5 3.39 5.36 -6.39
N SER A 6 3.44 5.20 -7.73
CA SER A 6 2.68 6.05 -8.65
C SER A 6 1.17 5.89 -8.46
N VAL A 7 0.70 4.66 -8.22
CA VAL A 7 -0.71 4.36 -7.97
C VAL A 7 -1.17 4.98 -6.64
N ILE A 8 -0.38 4.84 -5.57
CA ILE A 8 -0.67 5.44 -4.27
C ILE A 8 -0.76 6.97 -4.40
N ASN A 9 0.26 7.59 -5.00
CA ASN A 9 0.30 9.04 -5.19
C ASN A 9 -0.87 9.54 -6.04
N MET A 10 -1.24 8.81 -7.09
CA MET A 10 -2.40 9.15 -7.93
C MET A 10 -3.72 9.06 -7.14
N ALA A 11 -3.92 7.99 -6.37
CA ALA A 11 -5.11 7.84 -5.53
C ALA A 11 -5.22 8.98 -4.50
N HIS A 12 -4.11 9.31 -3.83
CA HIS A 12 -4.07 10.41 -2.87
C HIS A 12 -4.34 11.77 -3.52
N ALA A 13 -3.80 12.03 -4.72
CA ALA A 13 -4.10 13.25 -5.48
C ALA A 13 -5.60 13.38 -5.83
N LEU A 14 -6.28 12.25 -6.01
CA LEU A 14 -7.73 12.17 -6.21
C LEU A 14 -8.54 12.13 -4.91
N LYS A 15 -7.88 12.27 -3.74
CA LYS A 15 -8.49 12.16 -2.41
C LYS A 15 -9.15 10.80 -2.14
N LEU A 16 -8.60 9.74 -2.73
CA LEU A 16 -8.99 8.36 -2.50
C LEU A 16 -8.04 7.71 -1.49
N ARG A 17 -8.53 6.71 -0.77
CA ARG A 17 -7.72 5.84 0.10
C ARG A 17 -7.32 4.57 -0.65
N VAL A 18 -6.18 4.01 -0.31
CA VAL A 18 -5.62 2.80 -0.93
C VAL A 18 -5.57 1.66 0.08
N VAL A 19 -6.16 0.52 -0.31
CA VAL A 19 -6.00 -0.76 0.40
C VAL A 19 -5.06 -1.63 -0.41
N ALA A 20 -3.98 -2.12 0.21
CA ALA A 20 -3.15 -3.16 -0.39
C ALA A 20 -3.54 -4.53 0.15
N GLU A 21 -4.05 -5.38 -0.75
CA GLU A 21 -4.50 -6.75 -0.43
C GLU A 21 -3.40 -7.79 -0.70
N GLY A 22 -3.47 -8.92 0.01
CA GLY A 22 -2.54 -10.04 -0.16
C GLY A 22 -1.19 -9.83 0.52
N VAL A 23 -1.14 -9.10 1.63
CA VAL A 23 0.09 -8.91 2.42
C VAL A 23 0.36 -10.15 3.29
N GLU A 24 1.48 -10.82 3.05
CA GLU A 24 1.84 -12.09 3.69
C GLU A 24 3.10 -11.98 4.55
N THR A 25 3.95 -10.98 4.30
CA THR A 25 5.25 -10.84 4.99
C THR A 25 5.45 -9.46 5.61
N ASN A 26 6.21 -9.41 6.71
CA ASN A 26 6.60 -8.16 7.35
C ASN A 26 7.36 -7.20 6.41
N GLU A 27 8.11 -7.75 5.45
CA GLU A 27 8.81 -6.93 4.46
C GLU A 27 7.81 -6.23 3.53
N GLN A 28 6.79 -6.93 3.02
CA GLN A 28 5.73 -6.31 2.21
C GLN A 28 4.99 -5.23 3.00
N LEU A 29 4.63 -5.51 4.26
CA LEU A 29 3.98 -4.55 5.15
C LEU A 29 4.85 -3.29 5.31
N ALA A 30 6.13 -3.46 5.69
CA ALA A 30 7.05 -2.34 5.87
C ALA A 30 7.26 -1.53 4.58
N GLN A 31 7.30 -2.20 3.42
CA GLN A 31 7.39 -1.51 2.14
C GLN A 31 6.12 -0.70 1.83
N LEU A 32 4.92 -1.27 2.02
CA LEU A 32 3.65 -0.60 1.75
C LEU A 32 3.41 0.58 2.70
N SER A 33 3.70 0.41 4.00
CA SER A 33 3.66 1.50 4.97
C SER A 33 4.66 2.61 4.62
N GLY A 34 5.89 2.26 4.21
CA GLY A 34 6.88 3.23 3.78
C GLY A 34 6.52 3.98 2.49
N LEU A 35 5.64 3.42 1.65
CA LEU A 35 5.10 4.07 0.46
C LEU A 35 3.82 4.88 0.75
N GLY A 36 3.34 4.90 2.00
CA GLY A 36 2.15 5.65 2.40
C GLY A 36 0.82 4.96 2.08
N CYS A 37 0.78 3.63 1.94
CA CYS A 37 -0.48 2.91 1.80
C CYS A 37 -1.35 3.09 3.06
N ASP A 38 -2.64 3.40 2.88
CA ASP A 38 -3.54 3.76 3.99
C ASP A 38 -3.97 2.54 4.81
N GLU A 39 -4.25 1.44 4.12
CA GLU A 39 -4.74 0.20 4.71
C GLU A 39 -4.10 -1.02 4.04
N VAL A 40 -3.98 -2.10 4.79
CA VAL A 40 -3.40 -3.36 4.34
C VAL A 40 -4.30 -4.51 4.79
N GLN A 41 -4.45 -5.52 3.95
CA GLN A 41 -5.19 -6.73 4.27
C GLN A 41 -4.41 -7.94 3.75
N GLY A 42 -4.28 -9.00 4.55
CA GLY A 42 -3.69 -10.22 4.06
C GLY A 42 -3.58 -11.32 5.10
N TYR A 43 -2.77 -12.34 4.81
CA TYR A 43 -2.57 -13.44 5.77
C TYR A 43 -1.78 -12.99 7.02
N LEU A 44 -0.93 -11.96 6.87
CA LEU A 44 -0.08 -11.47 7.95
C LEU A 44 -0.89 -10.85 9.10
N ILE A 45 -1.95 -10.08 8.78
CA ILE A 45 -2.81 -9.34 9.73
C ILE A 45 -4.26 -9.20 9.24
#